data_AF-A0A7C9RQ49-F1
#
_entry.id   AF-A0A7C9RQ49-F1
#
_cell.length_a   1.000
_cell.length_b   1.000
_cell.length_c   1.000
_cell.angle_alpha   90.00
_cell.angle_beta   90.00
_cell.angle_gamma   90.00
#
_symmetry.space_group_name_H-M   'P 1'
#
loop_
_entity.id
_entity.type
_entity.pdbx_description
1 polymer ?
#
loop_
_entity_poly.entity_id
_entity_poly.type
_entity_poly.pdbx_seq_one_letter_code
_entity_poly.pdbx_strand_id
1 'polypeptide(L)'
;MASAAEQLAARGAHVVGQFVQRRGVSHGGVHKMSLPFSSRTLLSYGKVREVAEACEQTDARAVIFVAALTERQRHTLTAMLGRPALSLSDVLADD
;
A
#
# COMPACT_ATOMS: atom_id res chain seq x y z
N MET A 1 10.55 -16.45 -5.21
CA MET A 1 9.31 -16.01 -4.54
C MET A 1 8.51 -15.21 -5.54
N ALA A 2 7.23 -15.53 -5.72
CA ALA A 2 6.37 -14.78 -6.62
C ALA A 2 6.16 -13.35 -6.09
N SER A 3 6.15 -12.36 -6.97
CA SER A 3 5.86 -10.98 -6.61
C SER A 3 4.42 -10.84 -6.09
N ALA A 4 4.13 -9.78 -5.33
CA ALA A 4 2.75 -9.51 -4.90
C ALA A 4 1.79 -9.38 -6.09
N ALA A 5 2.25 -8.83 -7.21
CA ALA A 5 1.45 -8.71 -8.42
C ALA A 5 1.13 -10.08 -9.04
N GLU A 6 2.11 -11.00 -9.08
CA GLU A 6 1.88 -12.38 -9.55
C GLU A 6 0.91 -13.14 -8.64
N GLN A 7 1.04 -12.98 -7.32
CA GLN A 7 0.13 -13.61 -6.35
C GLN A 7 -1.31 -13.10 -6.49
N LEU A 8 -1.49 -11.81 -6.76
CA LEU A 8 -2.81 -11.20 -7.02
C LEU A 8 -3.36 -11.64 -8.38
N ALA A 9 -2.53 -11.70 -9.42
CA ALA A 9 -2.93 -12.15 -10.75
C ALA A 9 -3.37 -13.62 -10.74
N ALA A 10 -2.72 -14.47 -9.95
CA ALA A 10 -3.13 -15.87 -9.75
C ALA A 10 -4.53 -16.01 -9.13
N ARG A 11 -5.03 -14.98 -8.43
CA ARG A 11 -6.40 -14.88 -7.91
C ARG A 11 -7.36 -14.13 -8.84
N GLY A 12 -6.96 -13.89 -10.08
CA GLY A 12 -7.78 -13.22 -11.09
C GLY A 12 -7.81 -11.69 -10.98
N ALA A 13 -6.99 -11.08 -10.12
CA ALA A 13 -6.89 -9.63 -10.06
C ALA A 13 -6.07 -9.07 -11.23
N HIS A 14 -6.51 -7.93 -11.78
CA HIS A 14 -5.75 -7.17 -12.76
C HIS A 14 -5.00 -6.03 -12.07
N VAL A 15 -3.66 -6.10 -12.03
CA VAL A 15 -2.83 -5.10 -11.37
C VAL A 15 -2.58 -3.93 -12.31
N VAL A 16 -3.22 -2.79 -12.04
CA VAL A 16 -3.19 -1.58 -12.89
C VAL A 16 -2.06 -0.61 -12.55
N GLY A 17 -1.33 -0.82 -11.45
CA GLY A 17 -0.20 0.01 -11.06
C GLY A 17 0.54 -0.52 -9.84
N GLN A 18 1.83 -0.20 -9.73
CA GLN A 18 2.67 -0.56 -8.59
C GLN A 18 3.45 0.66 -8.08
N PHE A 19 3.35 0.89 -6.78
CA PHE A 19 3.92 2.07 -6.13
C PHE A 19 4.90 1.65 -5.03
N VAL A 20 6.13 2.18 -5.10
CA VAL A 20 7.17 1.93 -4.10
C VAL A 20 7.62 3.26 -3.52
N GLN A 21 7.64 3.36 -2.19
CA GLN A 21 8.24 4.50 -1.50
C GLN A 21 9.53 4.08 -0.81
N ARG A 22 10.66 4.54 -1.36
CA ARG A 22 11.99 4.31 -0.78
C ARG A 22 12.33 5.40 0.22
N ARG A 23 13.04 5.05 1.29
CA ARG A 23 13.55 6.00 2.27
C ARG A 23 15.07 6.16 2.12
N GLY A 24 15.49 7.39 1.84
CA GLY A 24 16.86 7.83 2.10
C GLY A 24 16.95 8.44 3.50
N VAL A 25 18.06 8.19 4.19
CA VAL A 25 18.35 8.78 5.51
C VAL A 25 19.78 9.27 5.53
N SER A 26 20.04 10.36 6.27
CA SER A 26 21.41 10.75 6.63
C SER A 26 21.99 9.79 7.68
N HIS A 27 23.29 9.89 7.99
CA HIS A 27 23.97 8.99 8.92
C HIS A 27 23.26 8.88 10.29
N GLY A 28 22.77 9.99 10.85
CA GLY A 28 22.01 9.98 12.10
C GLY A 28 20.60 9.39 11.99
N GLY A 29 20.07 9.23 10.78
CA GLY A 29 18.71 8.75 10.51
C GLY A 29 18.59 7.25 10.24
N VAL A 30 19.68 6.48 10.31
CA VAL A 30 19.69 5.03 10.01
C VAL A 30 18.67 4.26 10.85
N HIS A 31 18.46 4.65 12.11
CA HIS A 31 17.44 4.06 12.99
C HIS A 31 16.00 4.19 12.46
N LYS A 32 15.73 5.10 11.51
CA LYS A 32 14.41 5.29 10.89
C LYS A 32 14.18 4.40 9.66
N MET A 33 15.19 3.63 9.23
CA MET A 33 15.08 2.78 8.04
C MET A 33 14.02 1.70 8.19
N SER A 34 13.78 1.20 9.40
CA SER A 34 12.73 0.23 9.72
C SER A 34 11.38 0.88 10.05
N LEU A 35 11.33 2.22 10.17
CA LEU A 35 10.13 2.92 10.59
C LEU A 35 9.30 3.40 9.38
N PRO A 36 7.96 3.29 9.47
CA PRO A 36 7.09 3.84 8.46
C PRO A 36 7.27 5.36 8.32
N PHE A 37 6.94 5.92 7.15
CA PHE A 37 6.89 7.38 6.97
C PHE A 37 5.83 8.04 7.83
N SER A 38 4.77 7.28 8.12
CA SER A 38 3.67 7.69 8.98
C SER A 38 3.12 6.46 9.67
N SER A 39 2.91 6.53 10.98
CA SER A 39 2.26 5.45 11.73
C SER A 39 0.82 5.22 11.28
N ARG A 40 0.17 6.19 10.63
CA ARG A 40 -1.22 6.11 10.17
C ARG A 40 -1.37 5.54 8.75
N THR A 41 -0.38 5.75 7.89
CA THR A 41 -0.51 5.47 6.45
C THR A 41 0.62 4.61 5.89
N LEU A 42 1.67 4.33 6.69
CA LEU A 42 2.94 3.71 6.30
C LEU A 42 3.78 4.55 5.32
N LEU A 43 3.11 5.24 4.41
CA LEU A 43 3.62 6.11 3.36
C LEU A 43 3.58 7.58 3.79
N SER A 44 4.33 8.44 3.11
CA SER A 44 4.14 9.88 3.23
C SER A 44 2.77 10.30 2.67
N TYR A 45 2.23 11.41 3.16
CA TYR A 45 0.95 11.95 2.67
C TYR A 45 0.96 12.18 1.15
N GLY A 46 2.05 12.74 0.62
CA GLY A 46 2.21 12.96 -0.82
C GLY A 46 2.15 11.67 -1.62
N LYS A 47 2.69 10.57 -1.10
CA LYS A 47 2.61 9.27 -1.78
C LYS A 47 1.20 8.68 -1.73
N VAL A 48 0.47 8.86 -0.62
CA VAL A 48 -0.93 8.43 -0.55
C VAL A 48 -1.78 9.19 -1.58
N ARG A 49 -1.54 10.50 -1.75
CA ARG A 49 -2.21 11.31 -2.76
C ARG A 49 -1.88 10.85 -4.19
N GLU A 50 -0.61 10.60 -4.50
CA GLU A 50 -0.20 10.06 -5.80
C GLU A 50 -0.92 8.74 -6.11
N VAL A 51 -1.02 7.83 -5.14
CA VAL A 51 -1.75 6.58 -5.30
C VAL A 51 -3.25 6.84 -5.51
N ALA A 52 -3.87 7.74 -4.74
CA ALA A 52 -5.28 8.09 -4.92
C ALA A 52 -5.57 8.63 -6.32
N GLU A 53 -4.73 9.54 -6.83
CA GLU A 53 -4.84 10.10 -8.18
C GLU A 53 -4.70 9.02 -9.26
N ALA A 54 -3.76 8.09 -9.11
CA ALA A 54 -3.62 6.98 -10.05
C ALA A 54 -4.85 6.05 -10.03
N CYS A 55 -5.41 5.82 -8.84
CA CYS A 55 -6.58 4.96 -8.72
C CYS A 55 -7.82 5.58 -9.40
N GLU A 56 -7.98 6.91 -9.41
CA GLU A 56 -9.00 7.60 -10.21
C GLU A 56 -8.78 7.40 -11.72
N GLN A 57 -7.52 7.50 -12.18
CA GLN A 57 -7.19 7.37 -13.61
C GLN A 57 -7.38 5.96 -14.16
N THR A 58 -7.22 4.94 -13.32
CA THR A 58 -7.24 3.53 -13.73
C THR A 58 -8.52 2.79 -13.33
N ASP A 59 -9.50 3.47 -12.72
CA ASP A 59 -10.68 2.84 -12.09
C ASP A 59 -10.30 1.68 -11.15
N ALA A 60 -9.24 1.89 -10.36
CA ALA A 60 -8.78 0.86 -9.44
C ALA A 60 -9.80 0.69 -8.31
N ARG A 61 -10.25 -0.55 -8.09
CA ARG A 61 -11.27 -0.89 -7.07
C ARG A 61 -10.72 -1.01 -5.65
N ALA A 62 -9.43 -1.27 -5.50
CA ALA A 62 -8.78 -1.45 -4.20
C ALA A 62 -7.29 -1.13 -4.30
N VAL A 63 -6.68 -0.81 -3.16
CA VAL A 63 -5.23 -0.64 -3.01
C VAL A 63 -4.70 -1.72 -2.07
N ILE A 64 -3.79 -2.54 -2.59
CA ILE A 64 -3.19 -3.64 -1.83
C ILE A 64 -1.83 -3.20 -1.28
N PHE A 65 -1.67 -3.29 0.04
CA PHE A 65 -0.43 -3.06 0.75
C PHE A 65 0.26 -4.39 1.02
N VAL A 66 1.53 -4.51 0.62
CA VAL A 66 2.33 -5.71 0.92
C VAL A 66 2.53 -5.88 2.43
N ALA A 67 2.65 -4.77 3.17
CA ALA A 67 2.71 -4.78 4.63
C ALA A 67 1.31 -5.03 5.23
N ALA A 68 1.27 -5.78 6.32
CA ALA A 68 0.06 -5.93 7.12
C ALA A 68 -0.39 -4.56 7.66
N LEU A 69 -1.66 -4.24 7.45
CA LEU A 69 -2.30 -3.04 7.97
C LEU A 69 -2.98 -3.36 9.30
N THR A 70 -2.72 -2.53 10.30
CA THR A 70 -3.60 -2.45 11.47
C THR A 70 -4.99 -1.93 11.06
N GLU A 71 -6.02 -2.22 11.84
CA GLU A 71 -7.38 -1.73 11.58
C GLU A 71 -7.43 -0.19 11.45
N ARG A 72 -6.71 0.51 12.33
CA ARG A 72 -6.59 1.97 12.30
C ARG A 72 -5.96 2.48 11.00
N GLN A 73 -4.91 1.83 10.53
CA GLN A 73 -4.25 2.18 9.26
C GLN A 73 -5.18 1.92 8.09
N ARG A 74 -5.85 0.75 8.08
CA ARG A 74 -6.84 0.41 7.06
C ARG A 74 -7.94 1.47 6.96
N HIS A 75 -8.54 1.85 8.08
CA HIS A 75 -9.60 2.85 8.11
C HIS A 75 -9.10 4.21 7.58
N THR A 76 -7.92 4.66 8.06
CA THR A 76 -7.34 5.93 7.63
C THR A 76 -7.01 5.93 6.14
N LEU A 77 -6.38 4.86 5.64
CA LEU A 77 -6.00 4.73 4.23
C LEU A 77 -7.22 4.63 3.33
N THR A 78 -8.23 3.84 3.70
CA THR A 78 -9.49 3.75 2.93
C THR A 78 -10.15 5.12 2.79
N ALA A 79 -10.22 5.89 3.88
CA ALA A 79 -10.77 7.24 3.85
C ALA A 79 -9.95 8.18 2.94
N MET A 80 -8.63 8.09 2.96
CA MET A 80 -7.75 8.94 2.15
C MET A 80 -7.72 8.55 0.67
N LEU A 81 -7.83 7.26 0.36
CA LEU A 81 -7.76 6.74 -1.00
C LEU A 81 -9.12 6.78 -1.71
N GLY A 82 -10.23 6.88 -0.95
CA GLY A 82 -11.60 6.80 -1.49
C GLY A 82 -12.02 5.39 -1.89
N ARG A 83 -11.22 4.37 -1.56
CA ARG A 83 -11.44 2.96 -1.91
C ARG A 83 -10.80 2.03 -0.87
N PRO A 84 -11.20 0.75 -0.79
CA PRO A 84 -10.65 -0.17 0.19
C PRO A 84 -9.11 -0.28 0.13
N ALA A 85 -8.47 -0.04 1.27
CA ALA A 85 -7.09 -0.43 1.51
C ALA A 85 -7.06 -1.82 2.15
N LEU A 86 -6.30 -2.76 1.60
CA LEU A 86 -6.22 -4.14 2.11
C LEU A 86 -4.76 -4.56 2.29
N SER A 87 -4.49 -5.40 3.29
CA SER A 87 -3.19 -6.10 3.34
C SER A 87 -3.20 -7.22 2.31
N LEU A 88 -2.05 -7.48 1.71
CA LEU A 88 -1.87 -8.62 0.82
C LEU A 88 -2.25 -9.93 1.54
N SER A 89 -1.80 -10.12 2.78
CA SER A 89 -2.10 -11.30 3.58
C SER A 89 -3.60 -11.59 3.70
N ASP A 90 -4.44 -10.56 3.82
CA ASP A 90 -5.88 -10.74 3.99
C ASP A 90 -6.50 -11.25 2.68
N VAL A 91 -6.12 -10.63 1.55
CA VAL A 91 -6.57 -11.05 0.21
C VAL A 91 -6.09 -12.45 -0.15
N LEU A 92 -4.94 -12.88 0.37
CA LEU A 92 -4.42 -14.22 0.13
C LEU A 92 -4.96 -15.27 1.11
N ALA A 93 -5.61 -14.87 2.19
CA ALA A 93 -6.20 -15.76 3.19
C ALA A 93 -7.69 -16.03 2.93
N ASP A 94 -8.37 -15.14 2.21
CA ASP A 94 -9.73 -15.35 1.70
C ASP A 94 -9.68 -16.34 0.52
N ASP A 95 -9.80 -17.65 0.82
CA ASP A 95 -10.10 -18.73 -0.13
C ASP A 95 -11.53 -19.26 0.10
#